data_AF-A0A0Q9K8G6-F1
#
_entry.id   AF-A0A0Q9K8G6-F1
#
_cell.length_a   1.000
_cell.length_b   1.000
_cell.length_c   1.000
_cell.angle_alpha   90.00
_cell.angle_beta   90.00
_cell.angle_gamma   90.00
#
_symmetry.space_group_name_H-M   'P 1'
#
loop_
_entity.id
_entity.type
_entity.pdbx_description
1 polymer ?
#
loop_
_entity_poly.entity_id
_entity_poly.type
_entity_poly.pdbx_seq_one_letter_code
_entity_poly.pdbx_strand_id
1 'polypeptide(L)'
;MDDDMILDDGFDLPVDDASDEITHEPSDFESEQASVEEPTSEPTTPVEETKEDTPQQRMLKLKVDRGEREVPEEEAILLAQKGLNYERAVERAKQEARDTYIAEQGYTWNDKPITNEAEYKQALAEQDLMKKYQDKDLPPEVIQELIESRRDREERQQEKQAKEEEAKQQKSYDDFFQYFESVNERRFDPKTDTLPQEVIEAANNGQPLKYAYMEHFTKQLRNSLKVSKQNETNQKKAPVGSVSAYGNNSKEPSDPFLEGFNSD
;
A
#
# COMPACT_ATOMS: atom_id res chain seq x y z
N MET A 1 -32.90 -15.85 47.01
CA MET A 1 -32.95 -14.38 46.91
C MET A 1 -32.02 -14.00 45.78
N ASP A 2 -32.24 -14.54 44.57
CA ASP A 2 -33.33 -14.22 43.60
C ASP A 2 -33.00 -12.83 43.03
N ASP A 3 -32.64 -12.61 41.76
CA ASP A 3 -33.18 -13.07 40.47
C ASP A 3 -32.02 -13.27 39.46
N ASP A 4 -31.87 -14.29 38.60
CA ASP A 4 -32.77 -14.92 37.61
C ASP A 4 -33.46 -13.95 36.64
N MET A 5 -32.74 -13.55 35.57
CA MET A 5 -33.35 -13.12 34.31
C MET A 5 -33.21 -14.23 33.27
N ILE A 6 -34.30 -14.98 33.16
CA ILE A 6 -34.62 -16.00 32.16
C ILE A 6 -34.98 -15.34 30.82
N LEU A 7 -34.67 -16.09 29.75
CA LEU A 7 -34.97 -15.88 28.34
C LEU A 7 -36.45 -15.57 28.00
N ASP A 8 -36.62 -14.84 26.90
CA ASP A 8 -37.78 -14.90 25.98
C ASP A 8 -37.18 -14.60 24.59
N ASP A 9 -36.85 -15.57 23.73
CA ASP A 9 -37.68 -16.45 22.89
C ASP A 9 -38.64 -15.70 21.94
N GLY A 10 -38.41 -15.85 20.63
CA GLY A 10 -39.12 -15.16 19.55
C GLY A 10 -38.19 -14.76 18.38
N PHE A 11 -37.68 -15.70 17.58
CA PHE A 11 -38.38 -16.28 16.42
C PHE A 11 -38.73 -15.21 15.36
N ASP A 12 -37.88 -15.02 14.34
CA ASP A 12 -38.28 -15.23 12.94
C ASP A 12 -37.07 -15.22 11.99
N LEU A 13 -36.76 -16.38 11.40
CA LEU A 13 -35.92 -16.52 10.22
C LEU A 13 -36.88 -16.81 9.05
N PRO A 14 -36.92 -15.98 7.99
CA PRO A 14 -37.51 -16.43 6.74
C PRO A 14 -36.49 -17.31 6.00
N VAL A 15 -36.70 -18.62 6.13
CA VAL A 15 -36.33 -19.59 5.10
C VAL A 15 -37.43 -19.51 4.05
N ASP A 16 -37.11 -19.05 2.84
CA ASP A 16 -37.96 -19.32 1.69
C ASP A 16 -37.13 -19.96 0.57
N ASP A 17 -37.58 -21.17 0.28
CA ASP A 17 -37.21 -22.12 -0.73
C ASP A 17 -37.96 -21.77 -2.02
N ALA A 18 -37.25 -21.51 -3.11
CA ALA A 18 -37.81 -21.61 -4.45
C ALA A 18 -36.68 -21.68 -5.49
N SER A 19 -36.36 -22.92 -5.85
CA SER A 19 -35.87 -23.30 -7.17
C SER A 19 -36.65 -22.61 -8.30
N ASP A 20 -35.94 -21.94 -9.22
CA ASP A 20 -36.35 -21.93 -10.62
C ASP A 20 -35.13 -21.88 -11.55
N GLU A 21 -35.03 -22.96 -12.31
CA GLU A 21 -34.09 -23.28 -13.36
C GLU A 21 -34.60 -22.67 -14.66
N ILE A 22 -33.94 -21.64 -15.20
CA ILE A 22 -34.08 -21.26 -16.63
C ILE A 22 -32.70 -20.92 -17.21
N THR A 23 -32.21 -21.90 -17.96
CA THR A 23 -31.30 -21.86 -19.11
C THR A 23 -31.15 -20.51 -19.83
N HIS A 24 -29.92 -20.15 -20.24
CA HIS A 24 -29.60 -19.57 -21.56
C HIS A 24 -28.13 -19.85 -21.93
N GLU A 25 -27.96 -20.27 -23.18
CA GLU A 25 -26.77 -20.77 -23.88
C GLU A 25 -25.57 -19.81 -23.99
N PRO A 26 -24.38 -20.35 -24.34
CA PRO A 26 -23.12 -19.61 -24.41
C PRO A 26 -23.04 -18.69 -25.64
N SER A 27 -22.61 -17.45 -25.42
CA SER A 27 -22.23 -16.53 -26.49
C SER A 27 -20.79 -16.80 -26.92
N ASP A 28 -20.64 -17.25 -28.16
CA ASP A 28 -19.42 -17.17 -28.96
C ASP A 28 -18.81 -15.76 -28.90
N PHE A 29 -17.52 -15.68 -28.64
CA PHE A 29 -16.68 -14.60 -29.18
C PHE A 29 -15.36 -15.18 -29.66
N GLU A 30 -15.39 -15.47 -30.95
CA GLU A 30 -14.28 -15.81 -31.83
C GLU A 30 -13.29 -14.64 -31.86
N SER A 31 -12.05 -14.87 -31.41
CA SER A 31 -10.95 -13.92 -31.54
C SER A 31 -9.96 -14.50 -32.54
N GLU A 32 -10.05 -13.98 -33.77
CA GLU A 32 -9.23 -14.27 -34.92
C GLU A 32 -7.72 -14.26 -34.64
N GLN A 33 -7.04 -15.24 -35.24
CA GLN A 33 -5.60 -15.25 -35.47
C GLN A 33 -5.22 -14.08 -36.38
N ALA A 34 -4.36 -13.18 -35.90
CA ALA A 34 -3.66 -12.23 -36.75
C ALA A 34 -2.19 -12.64 -36.89
N SER A 35 -1.86 -12.88 -38.16
CA SER A 35 -0.61 -13.28 -38.78
C SER A 35 0.64 -12.55 -38.28
N VAL A 36 1.72 -13.33 -38.18
CA VAL A 36 3.10 -12.88 -38.12
C VAL A 36 3.45 -12.19 -39.44
N GLU A 37 3.93 -10.95 -39.40
CA GLU A 37 4.63 -10.29 -40.51
C GLU A 37 6.02 -9.86 -40.03
N GLU A 38 7.03 -10.42 -40.71
CA GLU A 38 8.45 -10.05 -40.61
C GLU A 38 8.67 -8.62 -41.14
N PRO A 39 9.52 -7.79 -40.52
CA PRO A 39 10.11 -6.65 -41.21
C PRO A 39 11.43 -7.06 -41.86
N THR A 40 11.41 -7.01 -43.19
CA THR A 40 12.53 -7.05 -44.13
C THR A 40 13.60 -5.99 -43.80
N SER A 41 14.85 -6.36 -44.06
CA SER A 41 16.08 -5.59 -43.92
C SER A 41 16.39 -4.61 -45.08
N GLU A 42 16.92 -3.44 -44.69
CA GLU A 42 17.86 -2.51 -45.39
C GLU A 42 17.39 -1.60 -46.55
N PRO A 43 18.02 -0.41 -46.82
CA PRO A 43 19.35 0.07 -46.38
C PRO A 43 19.49 1.54 -45.86
N THR A 44 20.67 1.81 -45.30
CA THR A 44 21.44 3.06 -44.99
C THR A 44 21.18 4.27 -45.92
N THR A 45 21.17 5.57 -45.51
CA THR A 45 22.29 6.42 -45.01
C THR A 45 21.79 7.89 -44.72
N PRO A 46 22.60 8.86 -44.25
CA PRO A 46 22.58 9.50 -42.91
C PRO A 46 22.04 10.95 -42.86
N VAL A 47 21.51 11.40 -41.71
CA VAL A 47 21.42 12.85 -41.37
C VAL A 47 21.73 13.07 -39.89
N GLU A 48 22.92 13.62 -39.68
CA GLU A 48 23.34 14.73 -38.81
C GLU A 48 22.68 14.96 -37.43
N GLU A 49 23.57 15.13 -36.44
CA GLU A 49 23.34 15.51 -35.05
C GLU A 49 22.30 16.63 -34.86
N THR A 50 21.33 16.38 -33.98
CA THR A 50 20.76 17.44 -33.15
C THR A 50 20.74 16.93 -31.72
N LYS A 51 21.62 17.52 -30.89
CA LYS A 51 21.62 17.36 -29.44
C LYS A 51 20.40 18.08 -28.89
N GLU A 52 19.36 17.33 -28.54
CA GLU A 52 18.29 17.80 -27.68
C GLU A 52 18.32 17.06 -26.34
N ASP A 53 18.43 17.89 -25.30
CA ASP A 53 18.49 17.60 -23.88
C ASP A 53 17.21 16.84 -23.46
N THR A 54 17.31 15.51 -23.32
CA THR A 54 16.26 14.66 -22.76
C THR A 54 16.66 14.26 -21.35
N PRO A 55 15.70 14.18 -20.40
CA PRO A 55 15.99 13.90 -19.00
C PRO A 55 16.75 12.57 -18.92
N GLN A 56 17.91 12.59 -18.29
CA GLN A 56 18.78 11.43 -18.12
C GLN A 56 17.98 10.29 -17.49
N GLN A 57 17.48 9.38 -18.32
CA GLN A 57 17.00 8.08 -17.86
C GLN A 57 18.24 7.40 -17.28
N ARG A 58 18.30 7.38 -15.95
CA ARG A 58 19.37 6.69 -15.25
C ARG A 58 19.23 5.21 -15.62
N MET A 59 20.19 4.70 -16.38
CA MET A 59 20.24 3.30 -16.77
C MET A 59 20.86 2.53 -15.60
N LEU A 60 20.11 1.59 -15.05
CA LEU A 60 20.60 0.69 -14.01
C LEU A 60 21.12 -0.59 -14.64
N LYS A 61 22.31 -1.02 -14.22
CA LYS A 61 22.87 -2.32 -14.61
C LYS A 61 22.19 -3.41 -13.79
N LEU A 62 21.25 -4.12 -14.41
CA LEU A 62 20.59 -5.27 -13.79
C LEU A 62 21.32 -6.56 -14.22
N LYS A 63 21.69 -7.38 -13.23
CA LYS A 63 22.33 -8.68 -13.47
C LYS A 63 21.26 -9.76 -13.45
N VAL A 64 20.86 -10.24 -14.61
CA VAL A 64 19.84 -11.30 -14.77
C VAL A 64 20.52 -12.55 -15.30
N ASP A 65 20.44 -13.66 -14.56
CA ASP A 65 20.74 -15.04 -14.95
C ASP A 65 21.99 -15.33 -15.80
N ARG A 66 22.99 -14.41 -15.76
CA ARG A 66 24.36 -14.42 -16.35
C ARG A 66 24.67 -13.33 -17.40
N GLY A 67 23.82 -12.32 -17.61
CA GLY A 67 24.12 -11.14 -18.44
C GLY A 67 23.89 -9.81 -17.72
N GLU A 68 24.74 -8.82 -17.97
CA GLU A 68 24.50 -7.42 -17.58
C GLU A 68 23.60 -6.79 -18.64
N ARG A 69 22.40 -6.35 -18.25
CA ARG A 69 21.52 -5.58 -19.12
C ARG A 69 21.36 -4.19 -18.52
N GLU A 70 21.61 -3.17 -19.33
CA GLU A 70 21.32 -1.78 -18.97
C GLU A 70 19.82 -1.56 -19.22
N VAL A 71 19.10 -1.34 -18.13
CA VAL A 71 17.64 -1.21 -18.11
C VAL A 71 17.31 0.17 -17.53
N PRO A 72 16.39 0.94 -18.11
CA PRO A 72 16.00 2.23 -17.54
C PRO A 72 15.46 2.05 -16.11
N GLU A 73 15.69 3.03 -15.24
CA GLU A 73 15.29 2.99 -13.81
C GLU A 73 13.85 2.48 -13.58
N GLU A 74 12.90 2.92 -14.41
CA GLU A 74 11.49 2.53 -14.34
C GLU A 74 11.27 1.03 -14.63
N GLU A 75 11.93 0.50 -15.66
CA GLU A 75 11.84 -0.93 -16.00
C GLU A 75 12.60 -1.79 -14.99
N ALA A 76 13.67 -1.29 -14.40
CA ALA A 76 14.40 -1.97 -13.32
C ALA A 76 13.55 -2.09 -12.05
N ILE A 77 12.79 -1.05 -11.68
CA ILE A 77 11.84 -1.09 -10.56
C ILE A 77 10.74 -2.12 -10.83
N LEU A 78 10.18 -2.14 -12.04
CA LEU A 78 9.15 -3.12 -12.42
C LEU A 78 9.67 -4.56 -12.40
N LEU A 79 10.89 -4.80 -12.89
CA LEU A 79 11.53 -6.11 -12.83
C LEU A 79 11.84 -6.53 -11.40
N ALA A 80 12.29 -5.61 -10.54
CA ALA A 80 12.50 -5.89 -9.13
C ALA A 80 11.19 -6.25 -8.41
N GLN A 81 10.10 -5.52 -8.67
CA GLN A 81 8.78 -5.85 -8.12
C GLN A 81 8.28 -7.21 -8.60
N LYS A 82 8.46 -7.54 -9.89
CA LYS A 82 8.14 -8.86 -10.45
C LYS A 82 9.00 -9.97 -9.85
N GLY A 83 10.29 -9.72 -9.64
CA GLY A 83 11.21 -10.63 -8.97
C GLY A 83 10.81 -10.92 -7.52
N LEU A 84 10.45 -9.88 -6.76
CA LEU A 84 9.95 -10.02 -5.39
C LEU A 84 8.64 -10.81 -5.34
N ASN A 85 7.71 -10.53 -6.26
CA ASN A 85 6.46 -11.28 -6.37
C ASN A 85 6.70 -12.75 -6.73
N TYR A 86 7.64 -13.01 -7.64
CA TYR A 86 8.04 -14.36 -8.02
C TYR A 86 8.70 -15.12 -6.86
N GLU A 87 9.62 -14.48 -6.14
CA GLU A 87 10.25 -15.07 -4.95
C GLU A 87 9.20 -15.45 -3.90
N ARG A 88 8.26 -14.54 -3.60
CA ARG A 88 7.16 -14.81 -2.68
C ARG A 88 6.24 -15.92 -3.18
N ALA A 89 5.99 -16.01 -4.47
CA ALA A 89 5.19 -17.09 -5.06
C ALA A 89 5.92 -18.43 -4.98
N VAL A 90 7.22 -18.47 -5.25
CA VAL A 90 8.06 -19.66 -5.10
C VAL A 90 8.15 -20.10 -3.64
N GLU A 91 8.26 -19.15 -2.70
CA GLU A 91 8.30 -19.46 -1.28
C GLU A 91 6.95 -20.05 -0.81
N ARG A 92 5.82 -19.46 -1.21
CA ARG A 92 4.49 -20.05 -0.94
C ARG A 92 4.36 -21.44 -1.54
N ALA A 93 4.74 -21.62 -2.82
CA ALA A 93 4.69 -22.92 -3.47
C ALA A 93 5.59 -23.96 -2.77
N LYS A 94 6.76 -23.55 -2.24
CA LYS A 94 7.61 -24.43 -1.42
C LYS A 94 6.99 -24.77 -0.08
N GLN A 95 6.36 -23.81 0.59
CA GLN A 95 5.64 -24.05 1.84
C GLN A 95 4.46 -25.00 1.61
N GLU A 96 3.63 -24.72 0.62
CA GLU A 96 2.52 -25.59 0.21
C GLU A 96 3.01 -27.00 -0.14
N ALA A 97 4.09 -27.13 -0.92
CA ALA A 97 4.67 -28.43 -1.24
C ALA A 97 5.18 -29.20 0.00
N ARG A 98 5.68 -28.49 1.02
CA ARG A 98 6.08 -29.10 2.30
C ARG A 98 4.87 -29.50 3.12
N ASP A 99 3.85 -28.67 3.18
CA ASP A 99 2.60 -28.94 3.89
C ASP A 99 1.89 -30.14 3.26
N THR A 100 1.80 -30.21 1.93
CA THR A 100 1.27 -31.38 1.22
C THR A 100 2.09 -32.63 1.49
N TYR A 101 3.43 -32.52 1.50
CA TYR A 101 4.29 -33.65 1.83
C TYR A 101 4.05 -34.15 3.26
N ILE A 102 3.91 -33.25 4.24
CA ILE A 102 3.63 -33.59 5.64
C ILE A 102 2.26 -34.23 5.78
N ALA A 103 1.24 -33.69 5.10
CA ALA A 103 -0.09 -34.27 5.05
C ALA A 103 -0.08 -35.69 4.44
N GLU A 104 0.70 -35.92 3.38
CA GLU A 104 0.89 -37.24 2.76
C GLU A 104 1.58 -38.24 3.68
N GLN A 105 2.49 -37.79 4.57
CA GLN A 105 3.16 -38.67 5.53
C GLN A 105 2.21 -39.20 6.62
N GLY A 106 1.04 -38.57 6.81
CA GLY A 106 0.02 -39.03 7.76
C GLY A 106 0.49 -38.97 9.23
N TYR A 107 1.35 -38.01 9.57
CA TYR A 107 1.78 -37.83 10.95
C TYR A 107 0.58 -37.48 11.85
N THR A 108 0.53 -38.10 13.02
CA THR A 108 -0.50 -37.86 14.03
C THR A 108 0.17 -37.50 15.35
N TRP A 109 -0.39 -36.51 16.04
CA TRP A 109 0.05 -36.10 17.38
C TRP A 109 -1.18 -35.80 18.23
N ASN A 110 -1.26 -36.40 19.42
CA ASN A 110 -2.43 -36.33 20.31
C ASN A 110 -3.77 -36.60 19.57
N ASP A 111 -3.80 -37.69 18.79
CA ASP A 111 -4.94 -38.13 17.96
C ASP A 111 -5.42 -37.13 16.89
N LYS A 112 -4.63 -36.08 16.60
CA LYS A 112 -4.90 -35.10 15.55
C LYS A 112 -3.94 -35.29 14.38
N PRO A 113 -4.42 -35.30 13.12
CA PRO A 113 -3.56 -35.32 11.95
C PRO A 113 -2.83 -33.97 11.82
N ILE A 114 -1.51 -34.03 11.63
CA ILE A 114 -0.68 -32.87 11.36
C ILE A 114 -0.69 -32.62 9.85
N THR A 115 -1.13 -31.43 9.44
CA THR A 115 -1.25 -31.08 8.01
C THR A 115 -0.27 -29.99 7.59
N ASN A 116 0.28 -29.25 8.54
CA ASN A 116 1.14 -28.09 8.31
C ASN A 116 2.55 -28.29 8.91
N GLU A 117 3.58 -27.72 8.27
CA GLU A 117 4.94 -27.65 8.79
C GLU A 117 5.02 -27.01 10.19
N ALA A 118 4.22 -25.98 10.45
CA ALA A 118 4.17 -25.31 11.75
C ALA A 118 3.67 -26.25 12.85
N GLU A 119 2.59 -26.99 12.58
CA GLU A 119 2.02 -27.99 13.49
C GLU A 119 3.01 -29.14 13.73
N TYR A 120 3.71 -29.57 12.68
CA TYR A 120 4.74 -30.61 12.77
C TYR A 120 5.90 -30.18 13.68
N LYS A 121 6.38 -28.95 13.53
CA LYS A 121 7.43 -28.39 14.40
C LYS A 121 6.98 -28.26 15.85
N GLN A 122 5.73 -27.85 16.07
CA GLN A 122 5.15 -27.77 17.42
C GLN A 122 5.07 -29.17 18.06
N ALA A 123 4.55 -30.16 17.34
CA ALA A 123 4.47 -31.54 17.82
C ALA A 123 5.86 -32.11 18.17
N LEU A 124 6.88 -31.84 17.36
CA LEU A 124 8.24 -32.27 17.64
C LEU A 124 8.82 -31.58 18.89
N ALA A 125 8.55 -30.28 19.07
CA ALA A 125 8.95 -29.54 20.26
C ALA A 125 8.24 -30.05 21.53
N GLU A 126 6.95 -30.38 21.43
CA GLU A 126 6.17 -30.99 22.51
C GLU A 126 6.69 -32.39 22.85
N GLN A 127 7.04 -33.19 21.85
CA GLN A 127 7.64 -34.51 22.05
C GLN A 127 8.98 -34.43 22.79
N ASP A 128 9.82 -33.47 22.42
CA ASP A 128 11.11 -33.25 23.10
C ASP A 128 10.92 -32.72 24.52
N LEU A 129 9.91 -31.88 24.78
CA LEU A 129 9.53 -31.46 26.11
C LEU A 129 9.03 -32.64 26.95
N MET A 130 8.18 -33.49 26.38
CA MET A 130 7.67 -34.69 27.02
C MET A 130 8.82 -35.60 27.46
N LYS A 131 9.79 -35.87 26.57
CA LYS A 131 11.01 -36.64 26.89
C LYS A 131 11.81 -35.99 28.03
N LYS A 132 12.02 -34.67 27.98
CA LYS A 132 12.75 -33.94 29.04
C LYS A 132 12.09 -34.01 30.41
N TYR A 133 10.76 -34.07 30.48
CA TYR A 133 10.05 -34.24 31.75
C TYR A 133 9.94 -35.71 32.16
N GLN A 134 9.90 -36.63 31.21
CA GLN A 134 9.95 -38.06 31.46
C GLN A 134 11.30 -38.47 32.06
N ASP A 135 12.41 -37.89 31.57
CA ASP A 135 13.76 -38.08 32.11
C ASP A 135 13.92 -37.57 33.57
N LYS A 136 12.94 -36.81 34.07
CA LYS A 136 12.90 -36.27 35.44
C LYS A 136 11.96 -37.06 36.36
N ASP A 137 11.50 -38.23 35.92
CA ASP A 137 10.58 -39.11 36.65
C ASP A 137 9.25 -38.43 37.04
N LEU A 138 8.76 -37.47 36.23
CA LEU A 138 7.42 -36.92 36.42
C LEU A 138 6.34 -37.91 35.91
N PRO A 139 5.18 -38.02 36.58
CA PRO A 139 4.06 -38.80 36.08
C PRO A 139 3.58 -38.29 34.71
N PRO A 140 3.18 -39.17 33.78
CA PRO A 140 2.78 -38.77 32.43
C PRO A 140 1.61 -37.79 32.40
N GLU A 141 0.65 -37.93 33.33
CA GLU A 141 -0.48 -37.01 33.49
C GLU A 141 -0.02 -35.59 33.83
N VAL A 142 0.94 -35.47 34.73
CA VAL A 142 1.52 -34.17 35.14
C VAL A 142 2.31 -33.53 34.00
N ILE A 143 2.97 -34.35 33.17
CA ILE A 143 3.70 -33.89 31.99
C ILE A 143 2.73 -33.30 30.95
N GLN A 144 1.62 -33.98 30.69
CA GLN A 144 0.58 -33.49 29.78
C GLN A 144 -0.02 -32.17 30.27
N GLU A 145 -0.41 -32.08 31.54
CA GLU A 145 -0.92 -30.84 32.14
C GLU A 145 0.08 -29.68 32.03
N LEU A 146 1.38 -29.95 32.23
CA LEU A 146 2.44 -28.96 32.08
C LEU A 146 2.58 -28.45 30.64
N ILE A 147 2.49 -29.34 29.66
CA ILE A 147 2.59 -29.00 28.23
C ILE A 147 1.35 -28.19 27.81
N GLU A 148 0.15 -28.65 28.16
CA GLU A 148 -1.11 -27.94 27.88
C GLU A 148 -1.13 -26.55 28.54
N SER A 149 -0.80 -26.47 29.83
CA SER A 149 -0.71 -25.19 30.56
C SER A 149 0.29 -24.22 29.95
N ARG A 150 1.38 -24.73 29.38
CA ARG A 150 2.37 -23.91 28.68
C ARG A 150 1.82 -23.41 27.35
N ARG A 151 1.24 -24.30 26.55
CA ARG A 151 0.60 -23.97 25.27
C ARG A 151 -0.47 -22.89 25.46
N ASP A 152 -1.37 -23.06 26.42
CA ASP A 152 -2.44 -22.11 26.73
C ASP A 152 -1.91 -20.74 27.20
N ARG A 153 -0.75 -20.73 27.86
CA ARG A 153 -0.09 -19.48 28.26
C ARG A 153 0.55 -18.78 27.06
N GLU A 154 1.23 -19.53 26.20
CA GLU A 154 1.84 -19.00 24.99
C GLU A 154 0.77 -18.48 24.02
N GLU A 155 -0.33 -19.21 23.82
CA GLU A 155 -1.46 -18.81 22.98
C GLU A 155 -2.12 -17.53 23.49
N ARG A 156 -2.44 -17.45 24.80
CA ARG A 156 -2.97 -16.21 25.39
C ARG A 156 -2.00 -15.03 25.33
N GLN A 157 -0.69 -15.28 25.43
CA GLN A 157 0.31 -14.23 25.30
C GLN A 157 0.40 -13.73 23.86
N GLN A 158 0.38 -14.63 22.87
CA GLN A 158 0.37 -14.27 21.45
C GLN A 158 -0.90 -13.52 21.07
N GLU A 159 -2.07 -13.99 21.49
CA GLU A 159 -3.35 -13.31 21.25
C GLU A 159 -3.34 -11.91 21.88
N LYS A 160 -2.84 -11.78 23.12
CA LYS A 160 -2.73 -10.48 23.78
C LYS A 160 -1.76 -9.55 23.06
N GLN A 161 -0.62 -10.05 22.59
CA GLN A 161 0.36 -9.27 21.84
C GLN A 161 -0.22 -8.83 20.50
N ALA A 162 -0.84 -9.73 19.74
CA ALA A 162 -1.49 -9.42 18.47
C ALA A 162 -2.59 -8.36 18.66
N LYS A 163 -3.45 -8.53 19.67
CA LYS A 163 -4.49 -7.55 20.00
C LYS A 163 -3.92 -6.20 20.43
N GLU A 164 -2.80 -6.19 21.17
CA GLU A 164 -2.13 -4.96 21.58
C GLU A 164 -1.48 -4.26 20.37
N GLU A 165 -0.89 -5.00 19.45
CA GLU A 165 -0.33 -4.48 18.20
C GLU A 165 -1.42 -3.92 17.28
N GLU A 166 -2.51 -4.65 17.08
CA GLU A 166 -3.68 -4.16 16.34
C GLU A 166 -4.24 -2.89 16.97
N ALA A 167 -4.42 -2.87 18.30
CA ALA A 167 -4.90 -1.69 19.01
C ALA A 167 -3.93 -0.52 18.90
N LYS A 168 -2.61 -0.75 18.90
CA LYS A 168 -1.60 0.29 18.67
C LYS A 168 -1.68 0.84 17.24
N GLN A 169 -1.83 -0.04 16.25
CA GLN A 169 -1.96 0.37 14.85
C GLN A 169 -3.24 1.19 14.64
N GLN A 170 -4.39 0.70 15.10
CA GLN A 170 -5.67 1.41 15.03
C GLN A 170 -5.58 2.79 15.70
N LYS A 171 -5.05 2.86 16.94
CA LYS A 171 -4.83 4.14 17.63
C LYS A 171 -3.93 5.10 16.83
N SER A 172 -2.90 4.60 16.17
CA SER A 172 -2.00 5.43 15.37
C SER A 172 -2.68 6.03 14.14
N TYR A 173 -3.61 5.30 13.53
CA TYR A 173 -4.45 5.81 12.43
C TYR A 173 -5.52 6.78 12.94
N ASP A 174 -6.19 6.45 14.04
CA ASP A 174 -7.18 7.33 14.67
C ASP A 174 -6.57 8.68 15.04
N ASP A 175 -5.36 8.66 15.64
CA ASP A 175 -4.59 9.84 15.97
C ASP A 175 -4.30 10.71 14.74
N PHE A 176 -4.00 10.08 13.59
CA PHE A 176 -3.80 10.78 12.32
C PHE A 176 -5.10 11.40 11.82
N PHE A 177 -6.20 10.67 11.78
CA PHE A 177 -7.48 11.17 11.27
C PHE A 177 -8.03 12.32 12.13
N GLN A 178 -7.91 12.21 13.46
CA GLN A 178 -8.27 13.30 14.37
C GLN A 178 -7.44 14.55 14.11
N TYR A 179 -6.13 14.40 13.92
CA TYR A 179 -5.27 15.54 13.61
C TYR A 179 -5.63 16.14 12.24
N PHE A 180 -5.88 15.31 11.22
CA PHE A 180 -6.30 15.77 9.90
C PHE A 180 -7.61 16.55 9.95
N GLU A 181 -8.61 16.06 10.69
CA GLU A 181 -9.90 16.74 10.90
C GLU A 181 -9.71 18.08 11.63
N SER A 182 -8.83 18.14 12.63
CA SER A 182 -8.54 19.38 13.37
C SER A 182 -7.89 20.47 12.53
N VAL A 183 -7.07 20.09 11.54
CA VAL A 183 -6.30 21.03 10.72
C VAL A 183 -7.06 21.45 9.46
N ASN A 184 -7.79 20.53 8.84
CA ASN A 184 -8.50 20.77 7.58
C ASN A 184 -9.99 21.06 7.77
N GLU A 185 -10.49 21.02 9.02
CA GLU A 185 -11.90 21.21 9.38
C GLU A 185 -12.86 20.27 8.64
N ARG A 186 -12.34 19.14 8.15
CA ARG A 186 -13.08 18.13 7.39
C ARG A 186 -12.46 16.76 7.59
N ARG A 187 -13.27 15.71 7.42
CA ARG A 187 -12.79 14.32 7.45
C ARG A 187 -11.99 14.00 6.21
N PHE A 188 -11.05 13.08 6.38
CA PHE A 188 -10.27 12.52 5.28
C PHE A 188 -11.19 11.69 4.38
N ASP A 189 -11.27 12.04 3.11
CA ASP A 189 -11.99 11.28 2.09
C ASP A 189 -10.98 10.54 1.19
N PRO A 190 -10.91 9.20 1.23
CA PRO A 190 -10.00 8.42 0.40
C PRO A 190 -10.13 8.63 -1.12
N LYS A 191 -11.25 9.17 -1.61
CA LYS A 191 -11.47 9.41 -3.05
C LYS A 191 -10.90 10.75 -3.52
N THR A 192 -10.88 11.75 -2.65
CA THR A 192 -10.46 13.11 -3.01
C THR A 192 -9.11 13.48 -2.40
N ASP A 193 -8.79 12.90 -1.24
CA ASP A 193 -7.61 13.26 -0.48
C ASP A 193 -6.49 12.27 -0.74
N THR A 194 -5.37 12.81 -1.21
CA THR A 194 -4.13 12.07 -1.40
C THR A 194 -3.11 12.54 -0.38
N LEU A 195 -2.42 11.57 0.22
CA LEU A 195 -1.32 11.87 1.13
C LEU A 195 -0.13 12.41 0.33
N PRO A 196 0.53 13.49 0.80
CA PRO A 196 1.74 13.98 0.17
C PRO A 196 2.84 12.90 0.18
N GLN A 197 3.65 12.87 -0.88
CA GLN A 197 4.73 11.88 -1.03
C GLN A 197 5.70 11.88 0.15
N GLU A 198 6.06 13.06 0.68
CA GLU A 198 6.92 13.18 1.88
C GLU A 198 6.34 12.45 3.10
N VAL A 199 5.02 12.43 3.23
CA VAL A 199 4.31 11.79 4.36
C VAL A 199 4.33 10.28 4.21
N ILE A 200 4.12 9.78 2.98
CA ILE A 200 4.18 8.35 2.65
C ILE A 200 5.60 7.81 2.88
N GLU A 201 6.62 8.53 2.43
CA GLU A 201 8.01 8.15 2.61
C GLU A 201 8.41 8.12 4.10
N ALA A 202 7.99 9.12 4.87
CA ALA A 202 8.21 9.13 6.32
C ALA A 202 7.52 7.95 7.02
N ALA A 203 6.29 7.61 6.62
CA ALA A 203 5.58 6.45 7.14
C ALA A 203 6.30 5.12 6.82
N ASN A 204 6.81 4.98 5.59
CA ASN A 204 7.59 3.81 5.18
C ASN A 204 8.92 3.69 5.96
N ASN A 205 9.47 4.82 6.42
CA ASN A 205 10.65 4.86 7.29
C ASN A 205 10.33 4.61 8.78
N GLY A 206 9.08 4.31 9.12
CA GLY A 206 8.64 3.99 10.49
C GLY A 206 8.20 5.19 11.33
N GLN A 207 8.07 6.38 10.74
CA GLN A 207 7.50 7.54 11.44
C GLN A 207 5.97 7.43 11.50
N PRO A 208 5.32 7.69 12.65
CA PRO A 208 3.86 7.63 12.71
C PRO A 208 3.22 8.68 11.79
N LEU A 209 2.16 8.28 11.09
CA LEU A 209 1.54 9.07 10.01
C LEU A 209 1.12 10.48 10.44
N LYS A 210 0.60 10.61 11.67
CA LYS A 210 0.29 11.89 12.31
C LYS A 210 1.47 12.85 12.33
N TYR A 211 2.63 12.40 12.79
CA TYR A 211 3.82 13.26 12.90
C TYR A 211 4.35 13.65 11.53
N ALA A 212 4.39 12.70 10.60
CA ALA A 212 4.81 12.96 9.23
C ALA A 212 3.93 14.03 8.57
N TYR A 213 2.60 13.91 8.71
CA TYR A 213 1.66 14.90 8.19
C TYR A 213 1.78 16.25 8.89
N MET A 214 1.96 16.26 10.22
CA MET A 214 2.19 17.49 10.99
C MET A 214 3.44 18.25 10.53
N GLU A 215 4.55 17.54 10.27
CA GLU A 215 5.77 18.16 9.76
C GLU A 215 5.57 18.76 8.37
N HIS A 216 4.94 18.02 7.46
CA HIS A 216 4.61 18.51 6.13
C HIS A 216 3.71 19.75 6.20
N PHE A 217 2.63 19.70 6.98
CA PHE A 217 1.74 20.84 7.19
C PHE A 217 2.48 22.06 7.76
N THR A 218 3.38 21.84 8.71
CA THR A 218 4.23 22.90 9.27
C THR A 218 5.15 23.52 8.22
N LYS A 219 5.75 22.71 7.33
CA LYS A 219 6.56 23.22 6.21
C LYS A 219 5.70 24.06 5.26
N GLN A 220 4.52 23.57 4.88
CA GLN A 220 3.58 24.31 4.02
C GLN A 220 3.19 25.64 4.65
N LEU A 221 2.86 25.67 5.94
CA LEU A 221 2.50 26.89 6.66
C LEU A 221 3.67 27.89 6.74
N ARG A 222 4.90 27.41 6.97
CA ARG A 222 6.09 28.28 6.94
C ARG A 222 6.33 28.88 5.57
N ASN A 223 6.14 28.09 4.51
CA ASN A 223 6.28 28.56 3.14
C ASN A 223 5.22 29.60 2.78
N SER A 224 3.96 29.37 3.15
CA SER A 224 2.88 30.34 2.90
C SER A 224 3.09 31.65 3.66
N LEU A 225 3.56 31.59 4.91
CA LEU A 225 3.92 32.78 5.69
C LEU A 225 5.10 33.54 5.07
N LYS A 226 6.12 32.83 4.57
CA LYS A 226 7.27 33.46 3.90
C LYS A 226 6.84 34.17 2.62
N VAL A 227 6.04 33.52 1.78
CA VAL A 227 5.50 34.09 0.54
C VAL A 227 4.60 35.29 0.85
N SER A 228 3.70 35.17 1.82
CA SER A 228 2.81 36.26 2.25
C SER A 228 3.61 37.48 2.74
N LYS A 229 4.61 37.28 3.61
CA LYS A 229 5.51 38.35 4.07
C LYS A 229 6.27 38.98 2.91
N GLN A 230 6.78 38.18 1.98
CA GLN A 230 7.48 38.70 0.81
C GLN A 230 6.55 39.53 -0.06
N ASN A 231 5.34 39.04 -0.33
CA ASN A 231 4.31 39.78 -1.07
C ASN A 231 3.95 41.10 -0.39
N GLU A 232 3.79 41.11 0.94
CA GLU A 232 3.54 42.33 1.70
C GLU A 232 4.71 43.32 1.61
N THR A 233 5.96 42.83 1.71
CA THR A 233 7.13 43.70 1.53
C THR A 233 7.26 44.24 0.11
N ASN A 234 6.91 43.43 -0.90
CA ASN A 234 6.92 43.84 -2.30
C ASN A 234 5.83 44.89 -2.56
N GLN A 235 4.62 44.70 -2.02
CA GLN A 235 3.54 45.70 -2.09
C GLN A 235 3.94 47.02 -1.42
N LYS A 236 4.59 46.97 -0.25
CA LYS A 236 5.08 48.18 0.44
C LYS A 236 6.24 48.89 -0.27
N LYS A 237 7.08 48.13 -1.00
CA LYS A 237 8.23 48.66 -1.75
C LYS A 237 7.89 49.04 -3.19
N ALA A 238 6.73 48.64 -3.71
CA ALA A 238 6.27 49.01 -5.04
C ALA A 238 5.98 50.53 -5.08
N PRO A 239 6.71 51.33 -5.89
CA PRO A 239 6.63 52.79 -5.81
C PRO A 239 5.33 53.40 -6.37
N VAL A 240 4.48 52.60 -7.02
CA VAL A 240 3.20 53.05 -7.57
C VAL A 240 2.30 51.83 -7.71
N GLY A 241 1.10 51.90 -7.13
CA GLY A 241 0.06 50.89 -7.34
C GLY A 241 -0.17 50.71 -8.83
N SER A 242 -0.18 49.46 -9.29
CA SER A 242 -0.57 49.09 -10.65
C SER A 242 -1.84 49.86 -11.05
N VAL A 243 -1.75 50.51 -12.20
CA VAL A 243 -2.78 51.33 -12.82
C VAL A 243 -3.95 50.43 -13.22
N SER A 244 -4.85 50.13 -12.27
CA SER A 244 -6.06 49.33 -12.51
C SER A 244 -7.26 49.88 -11.73
N ALA A 245 -7.28 51.18 -11.45
CA ALA A 245 -8.40 51.85 -10.76
C ALA A 245 -9.21 52.82 -11.65
N TYR A 246 -8.85 52.98 -12.93
CA TYR A 246 -9.63 53.75 -13.91
C TYR A 246 -9.60 53.06 -15.28
N GLY A 247 -10.26 51.90 -15.35
CA GLY A 247 -10.80 51.44 -16.63
C GLY A 247 -12.00 52.32 -16.99
N ASN A 248 -11.92 52.99 -18.13
CA ASN A 248 -13.00 53.72 -18.81
C ASN A 248 -13.21 55.20 -18.43
N ASN A 249 -12.30 56.08 -18.90
CA ASN A 249 -12.62 57.37 -19.55
C ASN A 249 -11.39 58.29 -19.58
N SER A 250 -10.49 58.06 -20.52
CA SER A 250 -9.54 59.08 -20.94
C SER A 250 -9.42 59.01 -22.45
N LYS A 251 -10.14 59.94 -23.09
CA LYS A 251 -10.01 60.31 -24.50
C LYS A 251 -8.51 60.49 -24.77
N GLU A 252 -7.94 59.61 -25.57
CA GLU A 252 -6.51 59.65 -25.89
C GLU A 252 -6.16 60.99 -26.54
N PRO A 253 -5.09 61.69 -26.12
CA PRO A 253 -4.53 62.76 -26.92
C PRO A 253 -3.93 62.13 -28.19
N SER A 254 -4.51 62.47 -29.33
CA SER A 254 -4.04 62.09 -30.67
C SER A 254 -2.54 62.39 -30.80
N ASP A 255 -1.74 61.37 -31.16
CA ASP A 255 -0.31 61.51 -31.42
C ASP A 255 -0.11 62.26 -32.75
N PRO A 256 0.56 63.44 -32.76
CA PRO A 256 0.81 64.21 -33.97
C PRO A 256 1.58 63.44 -35.05
N PHE A 257 2.31 62.38 -34.67
CA PHE A 257 3.00 61.52 -35.63
C PHE A 257 2.03 60.60 -36.40
N LEU A 258 0.95 60.16 -35.75
CA LEU A 258 -0.07 59.30 -36.34
C LEU A 258 -1.10 60.07 -37.17
N GLU A 259 -1.25 61.38 -36.98
CA GLU A 259 -2.12 62.22 -37.81
C GLU A 259 -1.60 62.38 -39.25
N GLY A 260 -0.28 62.43 -39.46
CA GLY A 260 0.31 62.61 -40.79
C GLY A 260 0.31 61.36 -41.67
N PHE A 261 0.06 60.17 -41.09
CA PHE A 261 0.01 58.89 -41.82
C PHE A 261 -1.41 58.47 -42.22
N ASN A 262 -2.42 59.06 -41.59
CA ASN A 262 -3.84 58.74 -41.82
C ASN A 262 -4.56 59.76 -42.71
N SER A 263 -3.83 60.73 -43.28
CA SER A 263 -4.33 61.68 -44.26
C SER A 263 -3.86 61.30 -45.66
N ASP A 264 -4.47 60.27 -46.24
CA ASP A 264 -4.55 60.02 -47.70
C ASP A 264 -5.82 59.22 -48.02
#